data_AF-A0A2W4TGT1-F1
#
_entry.id   AF-A0A2W4TGT1-F1
#
_cell.length_a   1.000
_cell.length_b   1.000
_cell.length_c   1.000
_cell.angle_alpha   90.00
_cell.angle_beta   90.00
_cell.angle_gamma   90.00
#
_symmetry.space_group_name_H-M   'P 1'
#
loop_
_entity.id
_entity.type
_entity.pdbx_description
1 polymer ?
#
loop_
_entity_poly.entity_id
_entity_poly.type
_entity_poly.pdbx_seq_one_letter_code
_entity_poly.pdbx_strand_id
1 'polypeptide(L)'
;KKDSVEALYPEYYLIKINRFNNIAKDTLDEWIYFLKNEEIKENFTAKGLKEAEEKLSIMKLPENEQKAYEHYKDDLHYQASMFESSFGDGYHEGEAAGIEKGIEMGMEKTTKTIALKLIQQGVAIENIVAVTGLSVTAVEHLISTEQ
;
A
#
# COMPACT_ATOMS: atom_id res chain seq x y z
N LYS A 1 -5.30 24.61 -18.38
CA LYS A 1 -4.42 25.80 -18.30
C LYS A 1 -5.12 26.82 -17.43
N LYS A 2 -4.50 27.23 -16.31
CA LYS A 2 -5.04 28.27 -15.42
C LYS A 2 -4.55 29.61 -15.96
N ASP A 3 -5.35 30.23 -16.84
CA ASP A 3 -5.04 31.49 -17.51
C ASP A 3 -5.66 32.69 -16.76
N SER A 4 -5.43 32.79 -15.45
CA SER A 4 -5.91 33.91 -14.65
C SER A 4 -4.73 34.71 -14.09
N VAL A 5 -4.82 36.05 -14.12
CA VAL A 5 -3.71 36.96 -13.79
C VAL A 5 -3.28 36.83 -12.32
N GLU A 6 -4.20 36.39 -11.46
CA GLU A 6 -3.99 36.11 -10.04
C GLU A 6 -3.12 34.86 -9.83
N ALA A 7 -3.07 33.95 -10.80
CA ALA A 7 -2.14 32.82 -10.78
C ALA A 7 -0.73 33.23 -11.22
N LEU A 8 -0.59 34.36 -11.92
CA LEU A 8 0.70 34.93 -12.36
C LEU A 8 1.32 35.86 -11.29
N TYR A 9 0.50 36.50 -10.46
CA TYR A 9 0.95 37.38 -9.38
C TYR A 9 0.21 37.06 -8.07
N PRO A 10 0.85 36.41 -7.09
CA PRO A 10 0.20 36.11 -5.82
C PRO A 10 -0.09 37.40 -5.04
N GLU A 11 -1.31 37.50 -4.50
CA GLU A 11 -1.67 38.54 -3.54
C GLU A 11 -1.09 38.18 -2.16
N TYR A 12 -0.34 39.11 -1.57
CA TYR A 12 0.23 38.95 -0.23
C TYR A 12 -0.55 39.80 0.78
N TYR A 13 -1.10 39.15 1.80
CA TYR A 13 -1.72 39.82 2.93
C TYR A 13 -0.69 39.96 4.07
N LEU A 14 -0.31 41.21 4.40
CA LEU A 14 0.56 41.48 5.54
C LEU A 14 -0.29 41.77 6.78
N ILE A 15 -0.34 40.82 7.71
CA ILE A 15 -1.10 40.94 8.96
C ILE A 15 -0.17 41.34 10.11
N LYS A 16 -0.41 42.52 10.70
CA LYS A 16 0.32 42.99 11.88
C LYS A 16 -0.31 42.45 13.17
N ILE A 17 0.00 41.19 13.49
CA ILE A 17 -0.56 40.44 14.64
C ILE A 17 -0.50 41.22 15.97
N ASN A 18 0.53 42.02 16.21
CA ASN A 18 0.68 42.81 17.45
C ASN A 18 -0.37 43.91 17.65
N ARG A 19 -1.11 44.29 16.60
CA ARG A 19 -2.17 45.31 16.67
C ARG A 19 -3.54 44.74 17.01
N PHE A 20 -3.70 43.42 16.98
CA PHE A 20 -4.94 42.76 17.35
C PHE A 20 -5.01 42.60 18.88
N ASN A 21 -6.22 42.70 19.42
CA ASN A 21 -6.46 42.42 20.83
C ASN A 21 -6.44 40.90 21.07
N ASN A 22 -6.49 40.48 22.34
CA ASN A 22 -6.41 39.07 22.72
C ASN A 22 -7.78 38.39 22.80
N ILE A 23 -8.79 38.94 22.10
CA ILE A 23 -10.16 38.45 22.10
C ILE A 23 -10.40 37.71 20.78
N ALA A 24 -10.43 36.38 20.83
CA ALA A 24 -10.77 35.55 19.69
C ALA A 24 -12.29 35.41 19.56
N LYS A 25 -12.87 35.90 18.46
CA LYS A 25 -14.33 35.82 18.21
C LYS A 25 -14.68 34.81 17.12
N ASP A 26 -13.76 34.57 16.20
CA ASP A 26 -13.89 33.61 15.12
C ASP A 26 -12.60 32.80 14.93
N THR A 27 -12.62 31.86 13.97
CA THR A 27 -11.48 30.99 13.71
C THR A 27 -10.25 31.72 13.18
N LEU A 28 -10.41 32.88 12.51
CA LEU A 28 -9.27 33.69 12.07
C LEU A 28 -8.62 34.39 13.26
N ASP A 29 -9.42 34.95 14.17
CA ASP A 29 -8.91 35.56 15.39
C ASP A 29 -8.22 34.54 16.29
N GLU A 30 -8.69 33.29 16.33
CA GLU A 30 -8.01 32.18 17.01
C GLU A 30 -6.60 31.94 16.43
N TRP A 31 -6.46 31.94 15.10
CA TRP A 31 -5.16 31.88 14.43
C TRP A 31 -4.28 33.08 14.76
N ILE A 32 -4.84 34.30 14.75
CA ILE A 32 -4.11 35.53 15.09
C ILE A 32 -3.66 35.48 16.56
N TYR A 33 -4.51 34.99 17.46
CA TYR A 33 -4.17 34.81 18.87
C TYR A 33 -3.00 33.83 19.03
N PHE A 34 -3.07 32.67 18.38
CA PHE A 34 -2.01 31.67 18.43
C PHE A 34 -0.69 32.21 17.88
N LEU A 35 -0.69 32.88 16.71
CA LEU A 35 0.52 33.46 16.12
C LEU A 35 1.14 34.57 16.99
N LYS A 36 0.31 35.26 17.78
CA LYS A 36 0.76 36.34 18.67
C LYS A 36 1.28 35.82 20.00
N ASN A 37 0.62 34.82 20.59
CA ASN A 37 0.88 34.39 21.98
C ASN A 37 1.52 33.00 22.08
N GLU A 38 1.62 32.26 20.97
CA GLU A 38 2.14 30.89 20.91
C GLU A 38 1.39 29.90 21.82
N GLU A 39 0.11 30.19 22.09
CA GLU A 39 -0.76 29.45 23.01
C GLU A 39 -2.10 29.19 22.33
N ILE A 40 -2.66 27.99 22.56
CA ILE A 40 -4.01 27.62 22.18
C ILE A 40 -4.87 27.53 23.43
N LYS A 41 -6.01 28.23 23.45
CA LYS A 41 -7.00 28.05 24.51
C LYS A 41 -7.84 26.81 24.23
N GLU A 42 -8.26 26.11 25.27
CA GLU A 42 -9.04 24.87 25.17
C GLU A 42 -10.33 25.00 24.33
N ASN A 43 -10.89 26.20 24.26
CA ASN A 43 -12.12 26.49 23.53
C ASN A 43 -11.91 26.85 22.05
N PHE A 44 -10.67 26.83 21.54
CA PHE A 44 -10.39 27.13 20.14
C PHE A 44 -10.84 25.98 19.22
N THR A 45 -11.43 26.34 18.08
CA THR A 45 -12.08 25.40 17.16
C THR A 45 -11.54 25.46 15.73
N ALA A 46 -10.61 26.38 15.47
CA ALA A 46 -9.97 26.57 14.18
C ALA A 46 -9.30 25.28 13.70
N LYS A 47 -9.66 24.88 12.48
CA LYS A 47 -9.07 23.71 11.82
C LYS A 47 -7.57 23.93 11.62
N GLY A 48 -6.77 22.90 11.93
CA GLY A 48 -5.31 22.92 11.78
C GLY A 48 -4.55 23.59 12.92
N LEU A 49 -5.21 24.22 13.90
CA LEU A 49 -4.53 24.89 15.01
C LEU A 49 -3.76 23.89 15.89
N LYS A 50 -4.35 22.72 16.16
CA LYS A 50 -3.70 21.61 16.88
C LYS A 50 -2.44 21.11 16.17
N GLU A 51 -2.49 20.95 14.85
CA GLU A 51 -1.32 20.55 14.07
C GLU A 51 -0.21 21.62 14.12
N ALA A 52 -0.59 22.90 14.12
CA ALA A 52 0.36 24.01 14.26
C ALA A 52 1.01 24.04 15.65
N GLU A 53 0.25 23.71 16.71
CA GLU A 53 0.78 23.56 18.06
C GLU A 53 1.80 22.43 18.17
N GLU A 54 1.49 21.25 17.62
CA GLU A 54 2.42 20.12 17.58
C GLU A 54 3.72 20.49 16.84
N LYS A 55 3.61 21.19 15.70
CA LYS A 55 4.81 21.68 14.99
C LYS A 55 5.58 22.69 15.83
N LEU A 56 4.90 23.63 16.46
CA LEU A 56 5.55 24.64 17.30
C LEU A 56 6.22 24.01 18.53
N SER A 57 5.61 22.99 19.14
CA SER A 57 6.19 22.30 20.29
C SER A 57 7.47 21.57 19.90
N ILE A 58 7.50 20.92 18.72
CA ILE A 58 8.72 20.33 18.15
C ILE A 58 9.79 21.40 17.90
N MET A 59 9.42 22.54 17.31
CA MET A 59 10.36 23.65 17.05
C MET A 59 10.92 24.29 18.33
N LYS A 60 10.20 24.17 19.45
CA LYS A 60 10.65 24.64 20.77
C LYS A 60 11.59 23.66 21.48
N LEU A 61 11.72 22.42 20.99
CA LEU A 61 12.64 21.44 21.57
C LEU A 61 14.10 21.89 21.42
N PRO A 62 15.00 21.46 22.33
CA PRO A 62 16.44 21.58 22.13
C PRO A 62 16.92 20.88 20.83
N GLU A 63 18.01 21.38 20.22
CA GLU A 63 18.50 20.89 18.92
C GLU A 63 18.77 19.37 18.91
N ASN A 64 19.28 18.81 20.01
CA ASN A 64 19.52 17.38 20.14
C ASN A 64 18.21 16.56 20.12
N GLU A 65 17.15 17.07 20.75
CA GLU A 65 15.84 16.41 20.78
C GLU A 65 15.12 16.54 19.45
N GLN A 66 15.24 17.69 18.77
CA GLN A 66 14.73 17.86 17.40
C GLN A 66 15.36 16.84 16.45
N LYS A 67 16.69 16.70 16.46
CA LYS A 67 17.40 15.70 15.64
C LYS A 67 16.98 14.27 15.98
N ALA A 68 16.82 13.96 17.26
CA ALA A 68 16.34 12.63 17.67
C ALA A 68 14.92 12.35 17.13
N TYR A 69 14.04 13.34 17.16
CA TYR A 69 12.69 13.24 16.61
C TYR A 69 12.69 13.07 15.08
N GLU A 70 13.54 13.80 14.36
CA GLU A 70 13.73 13.62 12.91
C GLU A 70 14.21 12.21 12.57
N HIS A 71 15.24 11.72 13.26
CA HIS A 71 15.73 10.36 13.09
C HIS A 71 14.67 9.30 13.38
N TYR A 72 13.84 9.50 14.41
CA TYR A 72 12.72 8.62 14.70
C TYR A 72 11.71 8.57 13.54
N LYS A 73 11.39 9.72 12.93
CA LYS A 73 10.50 9.75 11.76
C LYS A 73 11.12 9.05 10.55
N ASP A 74 12.41 9.25 10.32
CA ASP A 74 13.14 8.58 9.23
C ASP A 74 13.11 7.06 9.40
N ASP A 75 13.30 6.57 10.63
CA ASP A 75 13.21 5.15 10.95
C ASP A 75 11.80 4.59 10.71
N LEU A 76 10.74 5.30 11.11
CA LEU A 76 9.37 4.90 10.80
C LEU A 76 9.11 4.81 9.28
N HIS A 77 9.59 5.79 8.51
CA HIS A 77 9.48 5.77 7.06
C HIS A 77 10.24 4.59 6.44
N TYR A 78 11.43 4.29 6.95
CA TYR A 78 12.21 3.15 6.52
C TYR A 78 11.50 1.83 6.83
N GLN A 79 10.97 1.66 8.04
CA GLN A 79 10.19 0.47 8.43
C GLN A 79 8.95 0.29 7.55
N ALA A 80 8.21 1.36 7.26
CA ALA A 80 7.06 1.30 6.37
C ALA A 80 7.46 0.87 4.95
N SER A 81 8.56 1.41 4.42
CA SER A 81 9.10 1.05 3.09
C SER A 81 9.54 -0.42 3.05
N MET A 82 10.19 -0.91 4.10
CA MET A 82 10.58 -2.31 4.23
C MET A 82 9.38 -3.24 4.28
N PHE A 83 8.34 -2.86 5.03
CA PHE A 83 7.09 -3.64 5.09
C PHE A 83 6.41 -3.68 3.72
N GLU A 84 6.26 -2.54 3.06
CA GLU A 84 5.65 -2.46 1.72
C GLU A 84 6.42 -3.31 0.69
N SER A 85 7.76 -3.21 0.69
CA SER A 85 8.59 -4.00 -0.23
C SER A 85 8.52 -5.49 0.06
N SER A 86 8.74 -5.90 1.32
CA SER A 86 8.76 -7.32 1.69
C SER A 86 7.41 -8.01 1.59
N PHE A 87 6.33 -7.32 1.97
CA PHE A 87 4.98 -7.86 1.89
C PHE A 87 4.42 -7.77 0.47
N GLY A 88 4.59 -6.63 -0.21
CA GLY A 88 4.06 -6.40 -1.55
C GLY A 88 4.69 -7.35 -2.57
N ASP A 89 6.01 -7.36 -2.67
CA ASP A 89 6.72 -8.19 -3.66
C ASP A 89 6.54 -9.68 -3.35
N GLY A 90 6.69 -10.07 -2.08
CA GLY A 90 6.51 -11.45 -1.65
C GLY A 90 5.09 -11.99 -1.83
N TYR A 91 4.07 -11.15 -1.62
CA TYR A 91 2.67 -11.53 -1.83
C TYR A 91 2.38 -11.76 -3.32
N HIS A 92 2.80 -10.82 -4.18
CA HIS A 92 2.56 -10.92 -5.62
C HIS A 92 3.31 -12.09 -6.26
N GLU A 93 4.57 -12.32 -5.86
CA GLU A 93 5.33 -13.48 -6.33
C GLU A 93 4.71 -14.79 -5.84
N GLY A 94 4.28 -14.85 -4.58
CA GLY A 94 3.60 -16.01 -4.00
C GLY A 94 2.27 -16.31 -4.68
N GLU A 95 1.47 -15.30 -4.99
CA GLU A 95 0.20 -15.42 -5.71
C GLU A 95 0.44 -15.95 -7.14
N ALA A 96 1.38 -15.35 -7.87
CA ALA A 96 1.72 -15.79 -9.23
C ALA A 96 2.21 -17.24 -9.27
N ALA A 97 3.14 -17.61 -8.38
CA ALA A 97 3.65 -18.98 -8.27
C ALA A 97 2.56 -19.96 -7.82
N GLY A 98 1.61 -19.52 -6.97
CA GLY A 98 0.46 -20.32 -6.55
C GLY A 98 -0.52 -20.60 -7.68
N ILE A 99 -0.81 -19.60 -8.50
CA ILE A 99 -1.67 -19.74 -9.69
C ILE A 99 -1.03 -20.67 -10.70
N GLU A 100 0.26 -20.47 -11.01
CA GLU A 100 0.99 -21.31 -11.97
C GLU A 100 1.00 -22.78 -11.55
N LYS A 101 1.38 -23.06 -10.29
CA LYS A 101 1.34 -24.42 -9.74
C LYS A 101 -0.07 -25.00 -9.73
N GLY A 102 -1.07 -24.18 -9.42
CA GLY A 102 -2.47 -24.60 -9.42
C GLY A 102 -2.95 -25.01 -10.81
N ILE A 103 -2.57 -24.25 -11.84
CA ILE A 103 -2.87 -24.55 -13.24
C ILE A 103 -2.16 -25.83 -13.68
N GLU A 104 -0.86 -25.97 -13.40
CA GLU A 104 -0.07 -27.16 -13.76
C GLU A 104 -0.63 -28.43 -13.11
N MET A 105 -0.88 -28.40 -11.80
CA MET A 105 -1.48 -29.53 -11.08
C MET A 105 -2.90 -29.84 -11.59
N GLY A 106 -3.67 -28.82 -11.96
CA GLY A 106 -4.99 -28.98 -12.56
C GLY A 106 -4.92 -29.69 -13.91
N MET A 107 -4.04 -29.22 -14.80
CA MET A 107 -3.80 -29.84 -16.10
C MET A 107 -3.37 -31.30 -15.93
N GLU A 108 -2.36 -31.59 -15.10
CA GLU A 108 -1.86 -32.95 -14.89
C GLU A 108 -2.96 -33.89 -14.39
N LYS A 109 -3.76 -33.46 -13.41
CA LYS A 109 -4.90 -34.24 -12.90
C LYS A 109 -5.95 -34.48 -13.97
N THR A 110 -6.31 -33.47 -14.75
CA THR A 110 -7.29 -33.63 -15.83
C THR A 110 -6.79 -34.57 -16.92
N THR A 111 -5.53 -34.44 -17.35
CA THR A 111 -4.89 -35.33 -18.33
C THR A 111 -4.89 -36.78 -17.85
N LYS A 112 -4.50 -37.04 -16.59
CA LYS A 112 -4.56 -38.38 -16.00
C LYS A 112 -5.99 -38.93 -15.94
N THR A 113 -6.96 -38.09 -15.57
CA THR A 113 -8.38 -38.50 -15.50
C THR A 113 -8.94 -38.85 -16.87
N ILE A 114 -8.56 -38.10 -17.90
CA ILE A 114 -8.94 -38.38 -19.29
C ILE A 114 -8.32 -39.70 -19.74
N ALA A 115 -7.02 -39.90 -19.49
CA ALA A 115 -6.31 -41.14 -19.84
C ALA A 115 -6.99 -42.37 -19.22
N LEU A 116 -7.30 -42.33 -17.92
CA LEU A 116 -8.00 -43.41 -17.21
C LEU A 116 -9.38 -43.72 -17.82
N LYS A 117 -10.18 -42.70 -18.12
CA LYS A 117 -11.49 -42.88 -18.77
C LYS A 117 -11.37 -43.53 -20.15
N LEU A 118 -10.34 -43.18 -20.92
CA LEU A 118 -10.09 -43.77 -22.23
C LEU A 118 -9.64 -45.24 -22.12
N ILE A 119 -8.80 -45.56 -21.12
CA ILE A 119 -8.40 -46.95 -20.82
C ILE A 119 -9.63 -47.79 -20.48
N GLN A 120 -10.51 -47.30 -19.60
CA GLN A 120 -11.75 -47.98 -19.22
C GLN A 120 -12.72 -48.20 -20.40
N GLN A 121 -12.65 -47.34 -21.42
CA GLN A 121 -13.42 -47.47 -22.66
C GLN A 121 -12.77 -48.42 -23.69
N GLY A 122 -11.62 -49.01 -23.39
CA GLY A 122 -10.91 -49.92 -24.29
C GLY A 122 -10.28 -49.23 -25.50
N VAL A 123 -9.97 -47.94 -25.41
CA VAL A 123 -9.31 -47.18 -26.48
C VAL A 123 -7.85 -47.65 -26.61
N ALA A 124 -7.38 -47.81 -27.85
CA ALA A 124 -6.00 -48.23 -28.13
C ALA A 124 -4.96 -47.23 -27.59
N ILE A 125 -3.83 -47.75 -27.09
CA ILE A 125 -2.78 -46.97 -26.42
C ILE A 125 -2.25 -45.84 -27.32
N GLU A 126 -2.10 -46.08 -28.63
CA GLU A 126 -1.60 -45.06 -29.55
C GLU A 126 -2.52 -43.83 -29.59
N ASN A 127 -3.84 -44.05 -29.52
CA ASN A 127 -4.82 -42.96 -29.53
C ASN A 127 -4.88 -42.23 -28.19
N ILE A 128 -4.65 -42.91 -27.06
CA ILE A 128 -4.60 -42.29 -25.73
C ILE A 128 -3.38 -41.36 -25.64
N VAL A 129 -2.22 -41.82 -26.10
CA VAL A 129 -0.99 -41.02 -26.19
C VAL A 129 -1.22 -39.78 -27.07
N ALA A 130 -1.85 -39.95 -28.23
CA ALA A 130 -2.13 -38.84 -29.15
C ALA A 130 -3.09 -37.79 -28.56
N VAL A 131 -4.10 -38.20 -27.78
CA VAL A 131 -5.10 -37.30 -27.19
C VAL A 131 -4.62 -36.62 -25.91
N THR A 132 -3.88 -37.35 -25.07
CA THR A 132 -3.48 -36.86 -23.74
C THR A 132 -2.08 -36.26 -23.71
N GLY A 133 -1.25 -36.53 -24.72
CA GLY A 133 0.14 -36.09 -24.77
C GLY A 133 1.06 -36.80 -23.77
N LEU A 134 0.56 -37.82 -23.04
CA LEU A 134 1.36 -38.63 -22.12
C LEU A 134 2.31 -39.55 -22.88
N SER A 135 3.45 -39.91 -22.27
CA SER A 135 4.33 -40.93 -22.84
C SER A 135 3.67 -42.31 -22.82
N VAL A 136 4.07 -43.17 -23.75
CA VAL A 136 3.63 -44.59 -23.78
C VAL A 136 3.85 -45.25 -22.42
N THR A 137 5.02 -45.04 -21.81
CA THR A 137 5.37 -45.57 -20.48
C THR A 137 4.45 -45.05 -19.35
N ALA A 138 4.01 -43.79 -19.41
CA ALA A 138 3.10 -43.22 -18.43
C ALA A 138 1.70 -43.82 -18.56
N VAL A 139 1.24 -44.07 -19.79
CA VAL A 139 -0.04 -44.74 -20.05
C VAL A 139 0.02 -46.21 -19.61
N GLU A 140 1.10 -46.93 -19.91
CA GLU A 140 1.33 -48.31 -19.45
C GLU A 140 1.33 -48.42 -17.92
N HIS A 141 1.97 -47.47 -17.23
CA HIS A 141 1.95 -47.42 -15.77
C HIS A 141 0.54 -47.16 -15.20
N LEU A 142 -0.27 -46.33 -15.86
CA LEU A 142 -1.68 -46.12 -15.45
C LEU A 142 -2.49 -47.41 -15.62
N ILE A 143 -2.26 -48.17 -16.70
CA ILE A 143 -2.91 -49.47 -16.94
C ILE A 143 -2.51 -50.49 -15.87
N SER A 144 -1.23 -50.56 -15.51
CA SER A 144 -0.75 -51.49 -14.47
C SER A 144 -1.20 -51.14 -13.05
N THR A 145 -1.69 -49.91 -12.82
CA THR A 145 -2.19 -49.45 -11.52
C THR A 145 -3.70 -49.67 -11.36
N GLU A 146 -4.44 -49.87 -12.47
CA GLU A 146 -5.88 -50.20 -12.44
C GLU A 146 -6.19 -51.72 -12.45
N GLN A 147 -5.20 -52.58 -12.73
CA GLN A 147 -5.32 -54.06 -12.64
C GLN A 147 -5.07 -54.58 -11.22
#